data_AF-D1AP45-F1
#
_entry.id   AF-D1AP45-F1
#
_cell.length_a   1.000
_cell.length_b   1.000
_cell.length_c   1.000
_cell.angle_alpha   90.00
_cell.angle_beta   90.00
_cell.angle_gamma   90.00
#
_symmetry.space_group_name_H-M   'P 1'
#
loop_
_entity.id
_entity.type
_entity.pdbx_description
1 polymer ?
#
loop_
_entity_poly.entity_id
_entity_poly.type
_entity_poly.pdbx_seq_one_letter_code
_entity_poly.pdbx_strand_id
1 'polypeptide(L)'
;MAGNRIVCEKNNVDYITVRKAMSQGARTKEEMKETAGVCLECDSCKSELDQILSSVCGCKNVSLEAVINAVKLGAATVDEVGQATGAGIDCGRCKILVENIIEIGR
;
A
#
# COMPACT_ATOMS: atom_id res chain seq x y z
N MET A 1 -14.26 6.29 5.49
CA MET A 1 -13.69 5.40 4.44
C MET A 1 -13.56 6.24 3.19
N ALA A 2 -12.38 6.35 2.59
CA ALA A 2 -12.22 7.06 1.32
C ALA A 2 -13.09 6.34 0.27
N GLY A 3 -14.04 7.06 -0.35
CA GLY A 3 -14.86 6.53 -1.43
C GLY A 3 -13.97 6.09 -2.60
N ASN A 4 -14.48 5.20 -3.46
CA ASN A 4 -13.72 4.79 -4.63
C ASN A 4 -13.52 6.01 -5.55
N ARG A 5 -12.27 6.41 -5.76
CA ARG A 5 -11.89 7.56 -6.58
C ARG A 5 -10.99 7.11 -7.72
N ILE A 6 -11.01 7.87 -8.82
CA ILE A 6 -10.14 7.62 -9.96
C ILE A 6 -8.72 8.12 -9.64
N VAL A 7 -7.73 7.24 -9.81
CA VAL A 7 -6.30 7.53 -9.61
C VAL A 7 -5.64 7.88 -10.95
N CYS A 8 -6.07 7.25 -12.03
CA CYS A 8 -5.60 7.56 -13.38
C CYS A 8 -6.80 7.71 -14.31
N GLU A 9 -7.10 8.94 -14.72
CA GLU A 9 -8.21 9.22 -15.65
C GLU A 9 -7.93 8.66 -17.04
N LYS A 10 -6.67 8.73 -17.51
CA LYS A 10 -6.26 8.29 -18.85
C LYS A 10 -6.55 6.81 -19.11
N ASN A 11 -6.24 5.96 -18.13
CA ASN A 11 -6.44 4.51 -18.23
C ASN A 11 -7.65 4.04 -17.42
N ASN A 12 -8.45 4.98 -16.88
CA ASN A 12 -9.61 4.72 -16.04
C ASN A 12 -9.31 3.73 -14.89
N VAL A 13 -8.21 3.97 -14.17
CA VAL A 13 -7.78 3.15 -13.03
C VAL A 13 -8.24 3.80 -11.75
N ASP A 14 -8.99 3.05 -10.94
CA ASP A 14 -9.52 3.47 -9.67
C ASP A 14 -8.65 3.04 -8.47
N TYR A 15 -8.91 3.64 -7.32
CA TYR A 15 -8.17 3.39 -6.08
C TYR A 15 -8.20 1.92 -5.66
N ILE A 16 -9.32 1.22 -5.86
CA ILE A 16 -9.44 -0.20 -5.48
C ILE A 16 -8.52 -1.05 -6.37
N THR A 17 -8.45 -0.77 -7.67
CA THR A 17 -7.53 -1.46 -8.59
C THR A 17 -6.07 -1.28 -8.17
N VAL A 18 -5.68 -0.06 -7.79
CA VAL A 18 -4.33 0.20 -7.24
C VAL A 18 -4.09 -0.58 -5.94
N ARG A 19 -5.04 -0.58 -5.01
CA ARG A 19 -4.90 -1.34 -3.75
C ARG A 19 -4.82 -2.84 -3.97
N LYS A 20 -5.55 -3.36 -4.96
CA LYS A 20 -5.48 -4.77 -5.37
C LYS A 20 -4.10 -5.12 -5.94
N ALA A 21 -3.52 -4.26 -6.78
CA ALA A 21 -2.15 -4.42 -7.25
C ALA A 21 -1.14 -4.42 -6.09
N MET A 22 -1.31 -3.56 -5.08
CA MET A 22 -0.45 -3.57 -3.89
C MET A 22 -0.55 -4.88 -3.09
N SER A 23 -1.74 -5.49 -3.03
CA SER A 23 -1.95 -6.80 -2.43
C SER A 23 -1.31 -7.94 -3.22
N GLN A 24 -0.99 -7.73 -4.49
CA GLN A 24 -0.26 -8.66 -5.35
C GLN A 24 1.27 -8.44 -5.29
N GLY A 25 1.75 -7.56 -4.40
CA GLY A 25 3.17 -7.32 -4.17
C GLY A 25 3.75 -6.10 -4.89
N ALA A 26 2.96 -5.41 -5.73
CA ALA A 26 3.45 -4.22 -6.42
C ALA A 26 3.64 -3.05 -5.44
N ARG A 27 4.85 -2.47 -5.38
CA ARG A 27 5.21 -1.42 -4.40
C ARG A 27 5.96 -0.22 -4.99
N THR A 28 6.34 -0.29 -6.25
CA THR A 28 6.95 0.80 -7.01
C THR A 28 5.98 1.35 -8.05
N LYS A 29 6.24 2.56 -8.53
CA LYS A 29 5.44 3.18 -9.61
C LYS A 29 5.46 2.30 -10.87
N GLU A 30 6.61 1.73 -11.20
CA GLU A 30 6.79 0.83 -12.34
C GLU A 30 5.94 -0.44 -12.19
N GLU A 31 6.00 -1.12 -11.05
CA GLU A 31 5.14 -2.28 -10.80
C GLU A 31 3.66 -1.91 -10.85
N MET A 32 3.26 -0.72 -10.35
CA MET A 32 1.88 -0.22 -10.46
C MET A 32 1.45 -0.07 -11.92
N LYS A 33 2.33 0.38 -12.81
CA LYS A 33 2.03 0.45 -14.24
C LYS A 33 1.81 -0.93 -14.84
N GLU A 34 2.60 -1.92 -14.44
CA GLU A 34 2.48 -3.30 -14.95
C GLU A 34 1.26 -4.04 -14.38
N THR A 35 0.95 -3.87 -13.10
CA THR A 35 -0.14 -4.60 -12.41
C THR A 35 -1.47 -3.83 -12.42
N ALA A 36 -1.47 -2.55 -12.06
CA ALA A 36 -2.68 -1.73 -12.00
C ALA A 36 -3.00 -1.03 -13.33
N GLY A 37 -2.06 -0.99 -14.29
CA GLY A 37 -2.27 -0.38 -15.60
C GLY A 37 -2.28 1.15 -15.58
N VAL A 38 -1.67 1.79 -14.57
CA VAL A 38 -1.56 3.26 -14.53
C VAL A 38 -0.60 3.78 -15.60
N CYS A 39 -0.89 4.96 -16.17
CA CYS A 39 -0.07 5.44 -17.29
C CYS A 39 1.33 5.92 -16.87
N LEU A 40 1.48 6.49 -15.66
CA LEU A 40 2.67 7.21 -15.17
C LEU A 40 3.13 8.39 -16.04
N GLU A 41 2.29 8.86 -16.96
CA GLU A 41 2.62 9.98 -17.84
C GLU A 41 2.18 11.32 -17.24
N CYS A 42 1.12 11.32 -16.43
CA CYS A 42 0.61 12.51 -15.73
C CYS A 42 1.24 12.74 -14.36
N ASP A 43 1.41 14.00 -13.97
CA ASP A 43 1.81 14.33 -12.59
C ASP A 43 0.71 13.99 -11.59
N SER A 44 -0.58 14.16 -11.94
CA SER A 44 -1.70 13.80 -11.06
C SER A 44 -1.67 12.33 -10.63
N CYS A 45 -1.51 11.41 -11.58
CA CYS A 45 -1.46 9.99 -11.27
C CYS A 45 -0.20 9.61 -10.49
N LYS A 46 0.95 10.25 -10.75
CA LYS A 46 2.18 10.04 -9.97
C LYS A 46 2.00 10.47 -8.52
N SER A 47 1.48 11.69 -8.29
CA SER A 47 1.25 12.22 -6.95
C SER A 47 0.25 11.38 -6.16
N GLU A 48 -0.84 10.95 -6.79
CA GLU A 48 -1.79 10.04 -6.15
C GLU A 48 -1.16 8.70 -5.78
N LEU A 49 -0.34 8.12 -6.67
CA LEU A 49 0.38 6.88 -6.39
C LEU A 49 1.36 7.04 -5.24
N ASP A 50 2.13 8.14 -5.16
CA ASP A 50 3.01 8.40 -4.02
C ASP A 50 2.24 8.38 -2.70
N GLN A 51 1.10 9.07 -2.63
CA GLN A 51 0.27 9.09 -1.42
C GLN A 51 -0.27 7.70 -1.05
N ILE A 52 -0.69 6.91 -2.06
CA ILE A 52 -1.26 5.57 -1.83
C ILE A 52 -0.17 4.58 -1.41
N LEU A 53 1.00 4.62 -2.06
CA LEU A 53 2.14 3.75 -1.78
C LEU A 53 2.73 4.04 -0.39
N SER A 54 2.73 5.30 0.04
CA SER A 54 3.16 5.68 1.39
C SER A 54 2.19 5.23 2.49
N SER A 55 0.95 4.84 2.19
CA SER A 55 -0.07 4.47 3.18
C SER A 55 -0.37 2.98 3.21
N VAL A 56 -0.17 2.33 4.36
CA VAL A 56 -0.48 0.90 4.54
C VAL A 56 -1.86 0.74 5.17
N CYS A 57 -2.07 1.28 6.37
CA CYS A 57 -3.33 1.15 7.10
C CYS A 57 -4.09 2.49 7.16
N GLY A 58 -5.20 2.61 6.43
CA GLY A 58 -6.05 3.79 6.49
C GLY A 58 -6.86 3.95 7.79
N CYS A 59 -7.06 2.86 8.56
CA CYS A 59 -7.82 2.93 9.83
C CYS A 59 -7.00 3.54 10.97
N LYS A 60 -5.68 3.30 10.96
CA LYS A 60 -4.74 3.76 11.99
C LYS A 60 -3.73 4.77 11.45
N ASN A 61 -3.91 5.23 10.21
CA ASN A 61 -2.97 6.12 9.49
C ASN A 61 -1.52 5.63 9.53
N VAL A 62 -1.31 4.32 9.34
CA VAL A 62 0.04 3.73 9.37
C VAL A 62 0.66 3.84 7.99
N SER A 63 1.86 4.43 7.94
CA SER A 63 2.64 4.57 6.72
C SER A 63 3.44 3.30 6.40
N LEU A 64 3.91 3.20 5.16
CA LEU A 64 4.84 2.16 4.72
C LEU A 64 6.14 2.20 5.56
N GLU A 65 6.69 3.39 5.77
CA GLU A 65 7.90 3.57 6.57
C GLU A 65 7.73 3.05 8.00
N ALA A 66 6.58 3.29 8.65
CA ALA A 66 6.32 2.77 9.99
C ALA A 66 6.37 1.23 10.04
N VAL A 67 5.82 0.57 9.02
CA VAL A 67 5.87 -0.90 8.91
C VAL A 67 7.29 -1.38 8.63
N ILE A 68 8.02 -0.76 7.70
CA ILE A 68 9.42 -1.09 7.39
C ILE A 68 10.28 -0.95 8.66
N ASN A 69 10.09 0.11 9.43
CA ASN A 69 10.82 0.32 10.67
C ASN A 69 10.51 -0.77 11.70
N ALA A 70 9.24 -1.20 11.83
CA ALA A 70 8.89 -2.32 12.70
C ALA A 70 9.59 -3.62 12.26
N VAL A 71 9.63 -3.91 10.95
CA VAL A 71 10.33 -5.09 10.41
C VAL A 71 11.84 -5.00 10.66
N LYS A 72 12.46 -3.83 10.45
CA LYS A 72 13.88 -3.60 10.75
C LYS A 72 14.23 -3.75 12.24
N LEU A 73 13.28 -3.47 13.12
CA LEU A 73 13.41 -3.68 14.57
C LEU A 73 13.17 -5.14 14.98
N GLY A 74 12.87 -6.03 14.03
CA GLY A 74 12.77 -7.48 14.25
C GLY A 74 11.36 -8.05 14.19
N ALA A 75 10.32 -7.26 13.88
CA ALA A 75 8.97 -7.79 13.70
C ALA A 75 8.92 -8.71 12.46
N ALA A 76 8.65 -9.99 12.67
CA ALA A 76 8.63 -11.01 11.61
C ALA A 76 7.21 -11.49 11.27
N THR A 77 6.20 -11.04 12.02
CA THR A 77 4.81 -11.42 11.84
C THR A 77 3.88 -10.21 11.79
N VAL A 78 2.70 -10.39 11.19
CA VAL A 78 1.66 -9.35 11.14
C VAL A 78 1.24 -8.92 12.54
N ASP A 79 1.21 -9.84 13.49
CA ASP A 79 0.85 -9.53 14.87
C ASP A 79 1.91 -8.62 15.51
N GLU A 80 3.19 -8.94 15.37
CA GLU A 80 4.28 -8.11 15.90
C GLU A 80 4.30 -6.71 15.27
N VAL A 81 4.15 -6.62 13.94
CA VAL A 81 4.00 -5.33 13.26
C VAL A 81 2.77 -4.59 13.77
N GLY A 82 1.67 -5.30 14.01
CA GLY A 82 0.44 -4.73 14.53
C GLY A 82 0.55 -4.25 15.98
N GLN A 83 1.31 -4.93 16.83
CA GLN A 83 1.60 -4.46 18.18
C GLN A 83 2.47 -3.19 18.15
N ALA A 84 3.42 -3.11 17.22
CA ALA A 84 4.29 -1.94 17.08
C ALA A 84 3.61 -0.72 16.43
N THR A 85 2.71 -0.94 15.46
CA THR A 85 2.19 0.13 14.59
C THR A 85 0.66 0.28 14.60
N GLY A 86 -0.08 -0.73 15.07
CA GLY A 86 -1.53 -0.82 14.98
C GLY A 86 -2.05 -1.32 13.62
N ALA A 87 -1.19 -1.56 12.62
CA ALA A 87 -1.61 -2.10 11.33
C ALA A 87 -1.98 -3.60 11.44
N GLY A 88 -2.98 -4.05 10.67
CA GLY A 88 -3.32 -5.48 10.55
C GLY A 88 -4.17 -6.04 11.70
N ILE A 89 -4.19 -5.44 12.89
CA ILE A 89 -4.89 -5.98 14.07
C ILE A 89 -6.31 -5.45 14.30
N ASP A 90 -6.72 -4.39 13.60
CA ASP A 90 -8.03 -3.74 13.77
C ASP A 90 -9.08 -4.28 12.76
N CYS A 91 -9.31 -3.59 11.64
CA CYS A 91 -10.25 -4.07 10.61
C CYS A 91 -9.70 -5.21 9.73
N GLY A 92 -8.41 -5.56 9.87
CA GLY A 92 -7.75 -6.66 9.16
C GLY A 92 -7.50 -6.50 7.65
N ARG A 93 -8.04 -5.46 6.98
CA ARG A 93 -7.94 -5.33 5.52
C ARG A 93 -6.53 -5.11 4.98
N CYS A 94 -5.65 -4.52 5.78
CA CYS A 94 -4.25 -4.30 5.39
C CYS A 94 -3.32 -5.46 5.78
N LYS A 95 -3.83 -6.58 6.34
CA LYS A 95 -2.98 -7.73 6.73
C LYS A 95 -2.13 -8.23 5.57
N ILE A 96 -2.75 -8.48 4.41
CA ILE A 96 -2.06 -8.90 3.19
C ILE A 96 -0.97 -7.90 2.78
N LEU A 97 -1.21 -6.59 2.96
CA LEU A 97 -0.21 -5.58 2.66
C LEU A 97 0.97 -5.65 3.63
N VAL A 98 0.72 -5.91 4.91
CA VAL A 98 1.77 -6.08 5.92
C VAL A 98 2.57 -7.36 5.65
N GLU A 99 1.89 -8.47 5.36
CA GLU A 99 2.52 -9.76 5.00
C GLU A 99 3.47 -9.57 3.82
N ASN A 100 3.00 -8.95 2.73
CA ASN A 100 3.84 -8.66 1.58
C ASN A 100 5.08 -7.81 1.93
N ILE A 101 4.97 -6.82 2.84
CA ILE A 101 6.12 -6.01 3.25
C ILE A 101 7.13 -6.86 4.03
N ILE A 102 6.64 -7.73 4.93
CA ILE A 102 7.48 -8.65 5.69
C ILE A 102 8.20 -9.63 4.75
N GLU A 103 7.48 -10.20 3.79
CA GLU A 103 8.02 -11.18 2.83
C GLU A 103 9.07 -10.58 1.88
N ILE A 104 8.80 -9.38 1.35
CA ILE A 104 9.70 -8.72 0.40
C ILE A 104 10.87 -8.04 1.14
N GLY A 105 10.68 -7.64 2.40
CA GLY A 105 11.71 -7.01 3.22
C GLY A 105 12.09 -5.59 2.80
N ARG A 106 11.23 -4.90 2.03
CA ARG A 106 11.46 -3.53 1.55
C ARG A 106 10.20 -2.68 1.57
#